data_AF-A0A9E5T1V1-F1
#
_entry.id   AF-A0A9E5T1V1-F1
#
_cell.length_a   1.000
_cell.length_b   1.000
_cell.length_c   1.000
_cell.angle_alpha   90.00
_cell.angle_beta   90.00
_cell.angle_gamma   90.00
#
_symmetry.space_group_name_H-M   'P 1'
#
loop_
_entity.id
_entity.type
_entity.pdbx_description
1 polymer ?
#
loop_
_entity_poly.entity_id
_entity_poly.type
_entity_poly.pdbx_seq_one_letter_code
_entity_poly.pdbx_strand_id
1 'polypeptide(L)'
;MMSLFHEITPQNLACTVLMAGLLLATAFDFKYHRIPNLLNGCLFILGLTYQAYTQGTLGVLHGLAAATLAFFIFFMLYLIGAMGAGDVKLIAGAAVFVSEPQALNAALFSLVAGSLLGLGILLVKGGLPQYLKRYYFMLKTWVRTFQWVYQPPAEDEVAAEKFPFAIAITVGFSIVLLQESLVPEPLLNQAMNSL
;
A
#
# COMPACT_ATOMS: atom_id res chain seq x y z
N MET A 1 25.48 -11.07 27.36
CA MET A 1 24.56 -12.13 26.89
C MET A 1 23.21 -12.01 27.61
N MET A 2 22.66 -10.79 27.66
CA MET A 2 21.53 -10.43 28.53
C MET A 2 20.88 -9.14 28.00
N SER A 3 20.29 -9.19 26.80
CA SER A 3 19.47 -8.10 26.23
C SER A 3 18.53 -8.57 25.11
N LEU A 4 18.21 -9.87 25.05
CA LEU A 4 17.44 -10.48 23.94
C LEU A 4 15.94 -10.68 24.24
N PHE A 5 15.43 -10.07 25.31
CA PHE A 5 14.00 -9.93 25.51
C PHE A 5 13.67 -8.45 25.35
N HIS A 6 13.61 -8.01 24.09
CA HIS A 6 12.78 -6.85 23.76
C HIS A 6 11.41 -7.19 24.33
N GLU A 7 10.92 -6.44 25.32
CA GLU A 7 9.60 -6.69 25.88
C GLU A 7 8.61 -6.85 24.73
N ILE A 8 7.87 -7.95 24.73
CA ILE A 8 6.87 -8.24 23.70
C ILE A 8 5.71 -7.27 23.97
N THR A 9 5.89 -6.03 23.54
CA THR A 9 4.81 -5.05 23.57
C THR A 9 3.78 -5.47 22.52
N PRO A 10 2.48 -5.23 22.78
CA PRO A 10 1.42 -5.54 21.81
C PRO A 10 1.67 -4.86 20.46
N GLN A 11 2.33 -3.69 20.46
CA GLN A 11 2.71 -2.95 19.26
C GLN A 11 3.77 -3.67 18.41
N ASN A 12 4.82 -4.23 19.04
CA ASN A 12 5.84 -5.00 18.33
C ASN A 12 5.24 -6.27 17.68
N LEU A 13 4.29 -6.92 18.36
CA LEU A 13 3.55 -8.06 17.78
C LEU A 13 2.72 -7.63 16.56
N ALA A 14 1.99 -6.52 16.65
CA ALA A 14 1.20 -6.01 15.54
C ALA A 14 2.08 -5.70 14.31
N CYS A 15 3.23 -5.06 14.52
CA CYS A 15 4.19 -4.76 13.44
C CYS A 15 4.72 -6.03 12.77
N THR A 16 5.09 -7.04 13.56
CA THR A 16 5.60 -8.32 13.01
C THR A 16 4.52 -9.09 12.24
N VAL A 17 3.27 -9.12 12.75
CA VAL A 17 2.13 -9.74 12.06
C VAL A 17 1.83 -9.02 10.74
N LEU A 18 1.80 -7.69 10.74
CA LEU A 18 1.59 -6.89 9.55
C LEU A 18 2.69 -7.16 8.51
N MET A 19 3.96 -7.06 8.89
CA MET A 19 5.05 -7.33 7.95
C MET A 19 5.03 -8.76 7.43
N ALA A 20 4.76 -9.76 8.28
CA ALA A 20 4.64 -11.14 7.84
C ALA A 20 3.50 -11.31 6.81
N GLY A 21 2.35 -10.67 7.05
CA GLY A 21 1.23 -10.67 6.11
C GLY A 21 1.55 -9.99 4.78
N LEU A 22 2.24 -8.85 4.80
CA LEU A 22 2.68 -8.12 3.60
C LEU A 22 3.73 -8.91 2.80
N LEU A 23 4.69 -9.55 3.47
CA LEU A 23 5.68 -10.42 2.82
C LEU A 23 5.03 -11.66 2.21
N LEU A 24 4.08 -12.29 2.91
CA LEU A 24 3.29 -13.39 2.35
C LEU A 24 2.51 -12.93 1.12
N ALA A 25 1.85 -11.78 1.20
CA ALA A 25 1.12 -11.24 0.06
C ALA A 25 2.04 -10.96 -1.14
N THR A 26 3.23 -10.39 -0.88
CA THR A 26 4.25 -10.17 -1.90
C THR A 26 4.72 -11.49 -2.53
N ALA A 27 4.91 -12.54 -1.74
CA ALA A 27 5.27 -13.87 -2.25
C ALA A 27 4.14 -14.50 -3.09
N PHE A 28 2.88 -14.34 -2.68
CA PHE A 28 1.72 -14.79 -3.44
C PHE A 28 1.54 -13.99 -4.74
N ASP A 29 1.73 -12.68 -4.68
CA ASP A 29 1.66 -11.79 -5.84
C ASP A 29 2.75 -12.11 -6.85
N PHE A 30 3.98 -12.41 -6.39
CA PHE A 30 5.08 -12.84 -7.26
C PHE A 30 4.85 -14.22 -7.90
N LYS A 31 4.25 -15.17 -7.17
CA LYS A 31 4.11 -16.56 -7.63
C LYS A 31 2.82 -16.82 -8.42
N TYR A 32 1.73 -16.13 -8.08
CA TYR A 32 0.40 -16.41 -8.62
C TYR A 32 -0.28 -15.16 -9.22
N HIS A 33 0.36 -13.98 -9.17
CA HIS A 33 -0.21 -12.69 -9.62
C HIS A 33 -1.65 -12.46 -9.14
N ARG A 34 -1.93 -12.97 -7.94
CA ARG A 34 -3.23 -12.94 -7.27
C ARG A 34 -3.00 -12.96 -5.77
N ILE A 35 -3.41 -11.88 -5.12
CA ILE A 35 -3.48 -11.81 -3.66
C ILE A 35 -4.77 -12.55 -3.21
N PRO A 36 -4.66 -13.62 -2.40
CA PRO A 36 -5.83 -14.35 -1.93
C PRO A 36 -6.69 -13.46 -1.01
N ASN A 37 -7.99 -13.36 -1.29
CA ASN A 37 -8.94 -12.59 -0.45
C ASN A 37 -8.91 -13.03 1.02
N LEU A 38 -8.59 -14.30 1.29
CA LEU A 38 -8.47 -14.84 2.64
C LEU A 38 -7.37 -14.14 3.43
N LEU A 39 -6.21 -13.87 2.81
CA LEU A 39 -5.09 -13.18 3.47
C LEU A 39 -5.46 -11.74 3.84
N ASN A 40 -6.13 -11.04 2.92
CA ASN A 40 -6.64 -9.68 3.17
C ASN A 40 -7.66 -9.67 4.31
N GLY A 41 -8.59 -10.64 4.32
CA GLY A 41 -9.57 -10.80 5.38
C GLY A 41 -8.92 -11.10 6.74
N CYS A 42 -7.93 -11.98 6.77
CA CYS A 42 -7.18 -12.30 7.98
C CYS A 42 -6.42 -11.08 8.52
N LEU A 43 -5.72 -10.34 7.67
CA LEU A 43 -5.04 -9.09 8.05
C LEU A 43 -6.04 -8.09 8.64
N PHE A 44 -7.16 -7.85 7.95
CA PHE A 44 -8.17 -6.90 8.42
C PHE A 44 -8.75 -7.28 9.79
N ILE A 45 -9.11 -8.56 9.99
CA ILE A 45 -9.64 -9.04 11.27
C ILE A 45 -8.58 -8.92 12.37
N LEU A 46 -7.33 -9.32 12.10
CA LEU A 46 -6.24 -9.22 13.07
C LEU A 46 -5.96 -7.78 13.47
N GLY A 47 -5.96 -6.85 12.51
CA GLY A 47 -5.79 -5.42 12.76
C GLY A 47 -6.91 -4.86 13.64
N LEU A 48 -8.17 -5.21 13.36
CA LEU A 48 -9.29 -4.77 14.19
C LEU A 48 -9.23 -5.34 15.60
N THR A 49 -8.86 -6.63 15.75
CA THR A 49 -8.69 -7.22 17.09
C THR A 49 -7.56 -6.55 17.87
N TYR A 50 -6.48 -6.15 17.20
CA TYR A 50 -5.39 -5.41 17.82
C TYR A 50 -5.83 -4.02 18.28
N GLN A 51 -6.54 -3.28 17.43
CA GLN A 51 -7.08 -1.96 17.77
C GLN A 51 -8.12 -2.03 18.90
N ALA A 52 -8.97 -3.06 18.89
CA ALA A 52 -9.92 -3.33 19.97
C ALA A 52 -9.21 -3.64 21.30
N TYR A 53 -8.09 -4.37 21.26
CA TYR A 53 -7.33 -4.73 22.45
C TYR A 53 -6.58 -3.54 23.05
N THR A 54 -6.03 -2.66 22.21
CA THR A 54 -5.17 -1.55 22.66
C THR A 54 -5.95 -0.30 23.07
N GLN A 55 -6.99 0.06 22.33
CA GLN A 55 -7.73 1.31 22.51
C GLN A 55 -9.25 1.10 22.63
N GLY A 56 -9.71 -0.15 22.74
CA GLY A 56 -11.13 -0.46 22.90
C GLY A 56 -11.96 -0.11 21.66
N THR A 57 -13.18 0.38 21.89
CA THR A 57 -14.12 0.75 20.80
C THR A 57 -13.65 1.93 19.98
N LEU A 58 -12.94 2.89 20.58
CA LEU A 58 -12.36 4.04 19.88
C LEU A 58 -11.25 3.59 18.91
N GLY A 59 -10.41 2.64 19.32
CA GLY A 59 -9.39 2.04 18.44
C GLY A 59 -9.99 1.41 17.19
N VAL A 60 -11.08 0.67 17.34
CA VAL A 60 -11.80 0.05 16.21
C VAL A 60 -12.28 1.11 15.22
N LEU A 61 -12.81 2.23 15.71
CA LEU A 61 -13.23 3.34 14.86
C LEU A 61 -12.06 3.98 14.11
N HIS A 62 -10.93 4.21 14.79
CA HIS A 62 -9.71 4.72 14.15
C HIS A 62 -9.15 3.77 13.10
N GLY A 63 -9.09 2.46 13.40
CA GLY A 63 -8.66 1.45 12.45
C GLY A 63 -9.58 1.36 11.22
N LEU A 64 -10.89 1.49 11.41
CA LEU A 64 -11.86 1.56 10.32
C LEU A 64 -11.73 2.85 9.51
N ALA A 65 -11.49 3.98 10.17
CA ALA A 65 -11.26 5.26 9.51
C ALA A 65 -10.00 5.22 8.63
N ALA A 66 -8.89 4.70 9.17
CA ALA A 66 -7.63 4.50 8.45
C ALA A 66 -7.81 3.56 7.25
N ALA A 67 -8.49 2.43 7.43
CA ALA A 67 -8.79 1.50 6.36
C ALA A 67 -9.68 2.10 5.27
N THR A 68 -10.73 2.83 5.65
CA THR A 68 -11.65 3.48 4.71
C THR A 68 -10.94 4.55 3.91
N LEU A 69 -10.09 5.34 4.56
CA LEU A 69 -9.30 6.39 3.93
C LEU A 69 -8.32 5.79 2.91
N ALA A 70 -7.54 4.78 3.31
CA ALA A 70 -6.63 4.08 2.41
C ALA A 70 -7.39 3.43 1.25
N PHE A 71 -8.53 2.79 1.53
CA PHE A 71 -9.40 2.20 0.52
C PHE A 71 -9.86 3.23 -0.49
N PHE A 72 -10.34 4.41 -0.07
CA PHE A 72 -10.88 5.40 -0.99
C PHE A 72 -9.82 5.99 -1.93
N ILE A 73 -8.64 6.30 -1.40
CA ILE A 73 -7.49 6.79 -2.19
C ILE A 73 -7.13 5.79 -3.29
N PHE A 74 -6.99 4.53 -2.90
CA PHE A 74 -6.58 3.46 -3.82
C PHE A 74 -7.74 2.99 -4.71
N PHE A 75 -8.98 3.10 -4.27
CA PHE A 75 -10.15 2.80 -5.08
C PHE A 75 -10.24 3.72 -6.31
N MET A 76 -9.87 4.99 -6.19
CA MET A 76 -9.77 5.89 -7.34
C MET A 76 -8.75 5.40 -8.37
N LEU A 77 -7.61 4.89 -7.92
CA LEU A 77 -6.59 4.30 -8.82
C LEU A 77 -7.08 3.00 -9.47
N TYR A 78 -7.87 2.20 -8.75
CA TYR A 78 -8.53 1.02 -9.31
C TYR A 78 -9.55 1.39 -10.41
N LEU A 79 -10.35 2.45 -10.23
CA LEU A 79 -11.31 2.90 -11.23
C LEU A 79 -10.64 3.35 -12.53
N ILE A 80 -9.45 3.94 -12.44
CA ILE A 80 -8.65 4.34 -13.61
C ILE A 80 -7.93 3.12 -14.26
N GLY A 81 -8.05 1.94 -13.66
CA GLY A 81 -7.40 0.71 -14.14
C GLY A 81 -5.90 0.65 -13.87
N ALA A 82 -5.38 1.50 -12.97
CA ALA A 82 -3.96 1.58 -12.67
C ALA A 82 -3.45 0.40 -11.83
N MET A 83 -4.32 -0.28 -11.09
CA MET A 83 -3.96 -1.44 -10.25
C MET A 83 -5.12 -2.41 -10.04
N GLY A 84 -4.85 -3.57 -9.45
CA GLY A 84 -5.84 -4.61 -9.20
C GLY A 84 -6.68 -4.38 -7.94
N ALA A 85 -7.90 -4.92 -7.93
CA ALA A 85 -8.77 -4.91 -6.75
C ALA A 85 -8.17 -5.64 -5.53
N GLY A 86 -7.19 -6.54 -5.76
CA GLY A 86 -6.47 -7.23 -4.70
C GLY A 86 -5.58 -6.29 -3.89
N ASP A 87 -4.87 -5.39 -4.57
CA ASP A 87 -3.93 -4.44 -3.97
C ASP A 87 -4.66 -3.40 -3.12
N VAL A 88 -5.81 -2.91 -3.61
CA VAL A 88 -6.69 -2.00 -2.86
C VAL A 88 -7.11 -2.62 -1.52
N LYS A 89 -7.50 -3.90 -1.54
CA LYS A 89 -7.95 -4.59 -0.33
C LYS A 89 -6.80 -4.86 0.63
N LEU A 90 -5.61 -5.16 0.10
CA LEU A 90 -4.43 -5.39 0.91
C LEU A 90 -4.02 -4.11 1.65
N ILE A 91 -3.95 -2.98 0.95
CA ILE A 91 -3.56 -1.72 1.58
C ILE A 91 -4.60 -1.26 2.62
N ALA A 92 -5.89 -1.47 2.35
CA ALA A 92 -6.95 -1.19 3.30
C ALA A 92 -6.86 -2.10 4.55
N GLY A 93 -6.55 -3.38 4.37
CA GLY A 93 -6.34 -4.33 5.47
C GLY A 93 -5.12 -3.99 6.33
N ALA A 94 -4.02 -3.60 5.68
CA ALA A 94 -2.79 -3.18 6.35
C ALA A 94 -2.98 -1.85 7.12
N ALA A 95 -3.76 -0.92 6.57
CA ALA A 95 -4.03 0.38 7.18
C ALA A 95 -4.74 0.29 8.54
N VAL A 96 -5.46 -0.80 8.85
CA VAL A 96 -6.13 -0.98 10.15
C VAL A 96 -5.14 -1.01 11.32
N PHE A 97 -3.92 -1.51 11.08
CA PHE A 97 -2.89 -1.69 12.11
C PHE A 97 -2.17 -0.40 12.48
N VAL A 98 -2.31 0.65 11.66
CA VAL A 98 -1.63 1.92 11.83
C VAL A 98 -2.65 3.03 12.11
N SER A 99 -2.18 4.16 12.63
CA SER A 99 -3.03 5.34 12.84
C SER A 99 -3.40 6.01 11.50
N GLU A 100 -4.44 6.85 11.51
CA GLU A 100 -4.93 7.55 10.30
C GLU A 100 -3.83 8.36 9.57
N PRO A 101 -2.96 9.14 10.25
CA PRO A 101 -1.88 9.86 9.58
C PRO A 101 -0.79 8.93 9.02
N GLN A 102 -0.52 7.82 9.71
CA GLN A 102 0.44 6.82 9.26
C GLN A 102 -0.09 6.06 8.03
N ALA A 103 -1.39 5.78 7.96
CA ALA A 103 -2.02 5.17 6.79
C ALA A 103 -1.88 6.08 5.56
N LEU A 104 -2.05 7.40 5.72
CA LEU A 104 -1.79 8.39 4.66
C LEU A 104 -0.33 8.38 4.20
N ASN A 105 0.62 8.40 5.14
CA ASN A 105 2.04 8.36 4.79
C ASN A 105 2.41 7.05 4.10
N ALA A 106 1.91 5.91 4.59
CA ALA A 106 2.15 4.60 3.99
C ALA A 106 1.57 4.53 2.57
N ALA A 107 0.36 5.05 2.38
CA ALA A 107 -0.27 5.22 1.07
C ALA A 107 0.59 6.02 0.10
N LEU A 108 1.08 7.20 0.52
CA LEU A 108 1.93 8.05 -0.30
C LEU A 108 3.27 7.39 -0.64
N PHE A 109 3.96 6.82 0.34
CA PHE A 109 5.22 6.11 0.10
C PHE A 109 5.03 4.89 -0.81
N SER A 110 3.92 4.16 -0.67
CA SER A 110 3.58 3.04 -1.55
C SER A 110 3.32 3.53 -2.98
N LEU A 111 2.65 4.66 -3.16
CA LEU A 111 2.41 5.25 -4.48
C LEU A 111 3.70 5.69 -5.15
N VAL A 112 4.61 6.32 -4.41
CA VAL A 112 5.94 6.72 -4.90
C VAL A 112 6.78 5.49 -5.26
N ALA A 113 6.84 4.49 -4.38
CA ALA A 113 7.57 3.25 -4.67
C ALA A 113 6.99 2.52 -5.89
N GLY A 114 5.65 2.44 -5.99
CA GLY A 114 4.96 1.79 -7.11
C GLY A 114 5.18 2.52 -8.43
N SER A 115 5.16 3.85 -8.44
CA SER A 115 5.43 4.65 -9.63
C SER A 115 6.88 4.53 -10.09
N LEU A 116 7.86 4.54 -9.18
CA LEU A 116 9.28 4.31 -9.52
C LEU A 116 9.51 2.91 -10.08
N LEU A 117 8.94 1.88 -9.47
CA LEU A 117 9.04 0.50 -9.93
C LEU A 117 8.36 0.30 -11.30
N GLY A 118 7.17 0.85 -11.49
CA GLY A 118 6.46 0.79 -12.78
C GLY A 118 7.24 1.46 -13.91
N LEU A 119 7.80 2.65 -13.65
CA LEU A 119 8.69 3.34 -14.59
C LEU A 119 9.97 2.55 -14.86
N GLY A 120 10.58 1.97 -13.83
CA GLY A 120 11.78 1.14 -13.95
C GLY A 120 11.56 -0.09 -14.83
N ILE A 121 10.46 -0.82 -14.64
CA ILE A 121 10.11 -1.98 -15.47
C ILE A 121 9.87 -1.55 -16.92
N LEU A 122 9.18 -0.44 -17.14
CA LEU A 122 8.91 0.09 -18.48
C LEU A 122 10.20 0.47 -19.21
N LEU A 123 11.18 1.05 -18.49
CA LEU A 123 12.51 1.37 -19.00
C LEU A 123 13.31 0.11 -19.35
N VAL A 124 13.40 -0.85 -18.42
CA VAL A 124 14.21 -2.07 -18.59
C VAL A 124 13.67 -2.95 -19.71
N LYS A 125 12.35 -3.07 -19.84
CA LYS A 125 11.73 -3.88 -20.89
C LYS A 125 11.54 -3.14 -22.22
N GLY A 126 11.94 -1.87 -22.32
CA GLY A 126 11.97 -1.12 -23.57
C GLY A 126 10.58 -0.75 -24.15
N GLY A 127 9.51 -0.79 -23.35
CA GLY A 127 8.14 -0.55 -23.80
C GLY A 127 7.70 0.92 -23.82
N LEU A 128 8.57 1.84 -23.40
CA LEU A 128 8.33 3.29 -23.34
C LEU A 128 7.79 3.90 -24.64
N PRO A 129 8.33 3.60 -25.85
CA PRO A 129 7.81 4.15 -27.09
C PRO A 129 6.42 3.60 -27.45
N GLN A 130 6.11 2.32 -27.18
CA GLN A 130 4.75 1.80 -27.34
C GLN A 130 3.77 2.48 -26.37
N TYR A 131 4.17 2.65 -25.11
CA TYR A 131 3.36 3.30 -24.07
C TYR A 131 3.03 4.76 -24.43
N LEU A 132 4.04 5.54 -24.85
CA LEU A 132 3.88 6.93 -25.29
C LEU A 132 3.05 7.05 -26.57
N LYS A 133 3.25 6.14 -27.53
CA LYS A 133 2.46 6.11 -28.78
C LYS A 133 1.00 5.86 -28.47
N ARG A 134 0.68 4.98 -27.52
CA ARG A 134 -0.70 4.69 -27.09
C ARG A 134 -1.36 5.90 -26.43
N TYR A 135 -0.68 6.55 -25.48
CA TYR A 135 -1.19 7.77 -24.86
C TYR A 135 -1.36 8.91 -25.89
N TYR A 136 -0.43 9.04 -26.85
CA TYR A 136 -0.57 10.01 -27.94
C TYR A 136 -1.78 9.71 -28.84
N PHE A 137 -2.05 8.45 -29.18
CA PHE A 137 -3.25 8.06 -29.94
C PHE A 137 -4.54 8.30 -29.15
N MET A 138 -4.57 8.01 -27.84
CA MET A 138 -5.72 8.31 -26.98
C MET A 138 -5.97 9.82 -26.89
N LEU A 139 -4.93 10.62 -26.70
CA LEU A 139 -5.04 12.09 -26.65
C LEU A 139 -5.52 12.66 -28.00
N LYS A 140 -4.95 12.19 -29.11
CA LYS A 140 -5.33 12.61 -30.47
C LYS A 140 -6.77 12.23 -30.81
N THR A 141 -7.22 11.06 -30.36
CA THR A 141 -8.62 10.62 -30.53
C THR A 141 -9.55 11.45 -29.66
N TRP A 142 -9.16 11.76 -28.43
CA TRP A 142 -9.94 12.64 -27.56
C TRP A 142 -10.09 14.05 -28.15
N VAL A 143 -9.00 14.65 -28.62
CA VAL A 143 -9.02 16.00 -29.23
C VAL A 143 -9.84 16.05 -30.51
N ARG A 144 -9.92 14.95 -31.28
CA ARG A 144 -10.66 14.90 -32.55
C ARG A 144 -12.13 14.48 -32.41
N THR A 145 -12.44 13.61 -31.45
CA THR A 145 -13.75 12.97 -31.37
C THR A 145 -14.52 13.37 -30.11
N PHE A 146 -13.90 14.06 -29.15
CA PHE A 146 -14.44 14.37 -27.82
C PHE A 146 -14.94 13.12 -27.05
N GLN A 147 -14.54 11.94 -27.49
CA GLN A 147 -14.93 10.65 -26.94
C GLN A 147 -13.68 9.99 -26.36
N TRP A 148 -13.73 9.66 -25.07
CA TRP A 148 -12.69 8.89 -24.41
C TRP A 148 -12.83 7.42 -24.79
N VAL A 149 -11.93 6.93 -25.64
CA VAL A 149 -11.86 5.51 -26.02
C VAL A 149 -10.67 4.88 -25.30
N TYR A 150 -10.96 4.10 -24.25
CA TYR A 150 -9.94 3.31 -23.55
C TYR A 150 -9.42 2.21 -24.48
N GLN A 151 -8.14 2.27 -24.83
CA GLN A 151 -7.49 1.25 -25.64
C GLN A 151 -6.66 0.37 -24.69
N PRO A 152 -7.08 -0.88 -24.43
CA PRO A 152 -6.34 -1.76 -23.53
C PRO A 152 -4.93 -2.05 -24.10
N PRO A 153 -3.93 -2.25 -23.23
CA PRO A 153 -2.62 -2.77 -23.65
C PRO A 153 -2.79 -4.06 -24.47
N ALA A 154 -2.03 -4.20 -25.56
CA ALA A 154 -1.99 -5.47 -26.28
C ALA A 154 -1.32 -6.56 -25.43
N GLU A 155 -1.69 -7.84 -25.59
CA GLU A 155 -1.24 -8.94 -24.74
C GLU A 155 0.29 -9.18 -24.75
N ASP A 156 0.98 -8.65 -25.77
CA ASP A 156 2.41 -8.65 -25.98
C ASP A 156 3.14 -7.41 -25.42
N GLU A 157 2.40 -6.40 -24.94
CA GLU A 157 2.97 -5.21 -24.32
C GLU A 157 3.33 -5.46 -22.86
N VAL A 158 4.50 -4.94 -22.44
CA VAL A 158 4.96 -4.91 -21.04
C VAL A 158 3.91 -4.33 -20.09
N ALA A 159 3.04 -3.45 -20.60
CA ALA A 159 1.95 -2.83 -19.87
C ALA A 159 0.76 -3.77 -19.56
N ALA A 160 0.67 -4.92 -20.24
CA ALA A 160 -0.32 -5.96 -19.96
C ALA A 160 0.13 -6.93 -18.86
N GLU A 161 1.43 -6.97 -18.56
CA GLU A 161 1.92 -7.78 -17.45
C GLU A 161 1.45 -7.21 -16.10
N LYS A 162 0.98 -8.10 -15.23
CA LYS A 162 0.53 -7.73 -13.89
C LYS A 162 1.72 -7.26 -13.07
N PHE A 163 1.74 -5.96 -12.83
CA PHE A 163 2.71 -5.30 -11.97
C PHE A 163 2.51 -5.73 -10.50
N PRO A 164 3.54 -6.27 -9.82
CA PRO A 164 3.41 -6.72 -8.45
C PRO A 164 3.42 -5.54 -7.46
N PHE A 165 2.27 -4.86 -7.33
CA PHE A 165 2.12 -3.66 -6.50
C PHE A 165 2.28 -3.96 -5.00
N ALA A 166 2.14 -5.22 -4.58
CA ALA A 166 2.36 -5.65 -3.20
C ALA A 166 3.77 -5.32 -2.67
N ILE A 167 4.79 -5.28 -3.54
CA ILE A 167 6.16 -4.88 -3.18
C ILE A 167 6.17 -3.41 -2.74
N ALA A 168 5.52 -2.55 -3.51
CA ALA A 168 5.45 -1.12 -3.21
C ALA A 168 4.71 -0.86 -1.89
N ILE A 169 3.63 -1.61 -1.63
CA ILE A 169 2.90 -1.53 -0.36
C ILE A 169 3.80 -1.95 0.81
N THR A 170 4.52 -3.07 0.65
CA THR A 170 5.44 -3.56 1.69
C THR A 170 6.49 -2.50 2.02
N VAL A 171 7.12 -1.90 1.01
CA VAL A 171 8.11 -0.84 1.19
C VAL A 171 7.51 0.38 1.90
N GLY A 172 6.32 0.84 1.48
CA GLY A 172 5.66 1.99 2.09
C GLY A 172 5.35 1.79 3.56
N PHE A 173 4.79 0.62 3.92
CA PHE A 173 4.52 0.28 5.32
C PHE A 173 5.80 0.09 6.13
N SER A 174 6.83 -0.53 5.58
CA SER A 174 8.12 -0.68 6.29
C SER A 174 8.75 0.68 6.62
N ILE A 175 8.69 1.67 5.72
CA ILE A 175 9.21 3.02 5.98
C ILE A 175 8.47 3.68 7.14
N VAL A 176 7.14 3.60 7.15
CA VAL A 176 6.32 4.21 8.21
C VAL A 176 6.57 3.55 9.56
N LEU A 177 6.65 2.21 9.61
CA LEU A 177 6.97 1.49 10.84
C LEU A 177 8.38 1.80 11.38
N LEU A 178 9.35 2.02 10.48
CA LEU A 178 10.69 2.45 10.86
C LEU A 178 10.69 3.87 11.42
N GLN A 179 9.92 4.79 10.83
CA GLN A 179 9.78 6.16 11.35
C GLN A 179 9.21 6.16 12.77
N GLU A 180 8.20 5.33 13.02
CA GLU A 180 7.61 5.19 14.35
C GLU A 180 8.59 4.58 15.36
N SER A 181 9.43 3.64 14.94
CA SER A 181 10.48 3.06 15.79
C SER A 181 11.62 4.05 16.11
N LEU A 182 11.85 5.05 15.23
CA LEU A 182 12.94 6.04 15.36
C LEU A 182 12.56 7.31 16.09
N VAL A 183 11.25 7.59 16.27
CA VAL A 183 10.75 8.77 16.98
C VAL A 183 10.20 8.35 18.35
N PRO A 184 11.05 8.18 19.38
CA PRO A 184 10.57 7.97 20.73
C PRO A 184 9.92 9.26 21.26
N GLU A 185 8.68 9.12 21.73
CA GLU A 185 7.85 10.08 22.50
C GLU A 185 8.59 11.10 23.42
N PRO A 186 9.70 10.80 24.12
CA PRO A 186 10.37 11.77 25.00
C PRO A 186 10.83 13.09 24.35
N LEU A 187 11.10 13.15 23.04
CA LEU A 187 11.61 14.39 22.42
C LEU A 187 10.50 15.40 22.13
N LEU A 188 9.27 14.95 21.86
CA LEU A 188 8.15 15.83 21.53
C LEU A 188 7.62 16.53 22.78
N ASN A 189 7.56 15.81 23.91
CA ASN A 189 7.22 16.38 25.21
C ASN A 189 8.31 17.30 25.77
N GLN A 190 9.60 17.05 25.49
CA GLN A 190 10.67 18.00 25.85
C GLN A 190 10.61 19.29 25.02
N ALA A 191 10.35 19.20 23.71
CA ALA A 191 10.22 20.38 22.86
C ALA A 191 9.00 21.23 23.23
N MET A 192 7.85 20.60 23.49
CA MET A 192 6.61 21.28 23.85
C MET A 192 6.63 21.88 25.27
N ASN A 193 7.34 21.27 26.22
CA ASN A 193 7.51 21.83 27.57
C ASN A 193 8.65 22.88 27.67
N SER A 194 9.38 23.11 26.57
CA SER A 194 10.44 24.13 26.49
C SER A 194 10.01 25.41 25.76
N LEU A 195 8.77 25.45 25.27
CA LEU A 195 8.09 26.62 24.71
C LEU A 195 7.03 27.13 25.70
#